data_AF-A0A7J9BP14-F1
#
_entry.id   AF-A0A7J9BP14-F1
#
_cell.length_a   1.000
_cell.length_b   1.000
_cell.length_c   1.000
_cell.angle_alpha   90.00
_cell.angle_beta   90.00
_cell.angle_gamma   90.00
#
_symmetry.space_group_name_H-M   'P 1'
#
loop_
_entity.id
_entity.type
_entity.pdbx_description
1 polymer ?
#
loop_
_entity_poly.entity_id
_entity_poly.type
_entity_poly.pdbx_seq_one_letter_code
_entity_poly.pdbx_strand_id
1 'polypeptide(L)'
;FTNNWPSEFYGPTGPEASQAQAFTFLVETNILELTKVIFGGETMRFWDLRAPWLEPLRGLNGLDLSRLKKDIQPWQEQCSVEYMTHALLGSLNSVGGVATEINAVNYVSSRSRLATSHVVPGFFLFVGYLWHTGRARAAATIFEKGIDRDFELVLLMTPLNLDN
;
A
#
# COMPACT_ATOMS: atom_id res chain seq x y z
N PHE A 1 -7.89 4.94 6.98
CA PHE A 1 -7.44 3.54 6.78
C PHE A 1 -6.88 2.87 8.03
N THR A 2 -6.83 3.52 9.20
CA THR A 2 -6.23 2.96 10.43
C THR A 2 -7.23 2.52 11.49
N ASN A 3 -8.53 2.76 11.32
CA ASN A 3 -9.54 2.51 12.36
C ASN A 3 -9.57 1.05 12.86
N ASN A 4 -9.31 0.08 11.99
CA ASN A 4 -9.27 -1.35 12.37
C ASN A 4 -7.85 -1.88 12.58
N TRP A 5 -6.82 -1.08 12.29
CA TRP A 5 -5.41 -1.41 12.44
C TRP A 5 -4.68 -0.24 13.09
N PRO A 6 -4.85 -0.04 14.42
CA PRO A 6 -4.33 1.13 15.09
C PRO A 6 -2.80 1.19 15.02
N SER A 7 -2.26 2.37 14.74
CA SER A 7 -0.80 2.55 14.61
C SER A 7 -0.05 2.40 15.93
N GLU A 8 -0.74 2.51 17.06
CA GLU A 8 -0.23 2.19 18.40
C GLU A 8 0.21 0.72 18.53
N PHE A 9 -0.49 -0.20 17.87
CA PHE A 9 -0.17 -1.64 17.95
C PHE A 9 0.65 -2.14 16.76
N TYR A 10 0.41 -1.59 15.56
CA TYR A 10 1.00 -2.08 14.31
C TYR A 10 2.10 -1.18 13.75
N GLY A 11 2.42 -0.07 14.42
CA GLY A 11 3.30 0.98 13.93
C GLY A 11 2.62 1.85 12.85
N PRO A 12 3.32 2.88 12.35
CA PRO A 12 2.79 3.78 11.35
C PRO A 12 2.59 3.08 10.00
N THR A 13 1.61 3.53 9.23
CA THR A 13 1.55 3.22 7.79
C THR A 13 2.65 3.98 7.03
N GLY A 14 2.97 3.55 5.80
CA GLY A 14 3.92 4.29 4.95
C GLY A 14 3.55 5.78 4.75
N PRO A 15 2.28 6.10 4.43
CA PRO A 15 1.79 7.48 4.38
C PRO A 15 1.95 8.23 5.72
N GLU A 16 1.66 7.58 6.85
CA GLU A 16 1.83 8.19 8.19
C GLU A 16 3.29 8.53 8.49
N ALA A 17 4.22 7.60 8.26
CA ALA A 17 5.65 7.85 8.49
C ALA A 17 6.18 8.97 7.60
N SER A 18 5.73 9.02 6.33
CA SER A 18 6.14 10.08 5.39
C SER A 18 5.60 11.46 5.78
N GLN A 19 4.33 11.56 6.18
CA GLN A 19 3.75 12.82 6.65
C GLN A 19 4.33 13.22 8.02
N ALA A 20 4.68 12.26 8.87
CA ALA A 20 5.36 12.49 10.15
C ALA A 20 6.78 13.03 9.97
N GLN A 21 7.51 12.57 8.94
CA GLN A 21 8.79 13.16 8.55
C GLN A 21 8.63 14.62 8.12
N ALA A 22 7.64 14.91 7.26
CA ALA A 22 7.39 16.28 6.82
C ALA A 22 6.96 17.22 7.95
N PHE A 23 6.18 16.70 8.91
CA PHE A 23 5.77 17.43 10.10
C PHE A 23 6.94 17.71 11.03
N THR A 24 7.80 16.72 11.29
CA THR A 24 8.99 16.86 12.16
C THR A 24 9.96 17.92 11.65
N PHE A 25 10.15 18.02 10.34
CA PHE A 25 11.02 19.02 9.71
C PHE A 25 10.28 20.29 9.25
N LEU A 26 8.97 20.42 9.52
CA LEU A 26 8.10 21.49 9.04
C LEU A 26 8.38 21.90 7.59
N VAL A 27 8.41 20.91 6.69
CA VAL A 27 8.64 21.11 5.25
C VAL A 27 7.63 22.11 4.71
N GLU A 28 8.08 23.03 3.84
CA GLU A 28 7.27 24.09 3.23
C GLU A 28 5.89 23.57 2.80
N THR A 29 4.83 24.24 3.28
CA THR A 29 3.46 23.89 2.90
C THR A 29 3.19 24.37 1.48
N ASN A 30 2.76 23.48 0.61
CA ASN A 30 2.35 23.82 -0.75
C ASN A 30 0.82 23.90 -0.85
N ILE A 31 0.35 24.71 -1.80
CA ILE A 31 -1.06 24.78 -2.17
C ILE A 31 -1.27 23.80 -3.32
N LEU A 32 -2.16 22.81 -3.15
CA LEU A 32 -2.69 22.05 -4.28
C LEU A 32 -3.71 22.90 -5.02
N GLU A 33 -3.83 22.72 -6.34
CA GLU A 33 -4.67 23.49 -7.29
C GLU A 33 -6.17 23.57 -6.97
N LEU A 34 -6.62 23.02 -5.83
CA LEU A 34 -7.97 23.09 -5.28
C LEU A 34 -7.91 23.47 -3.79
N THR A 35 -7.48 24.70 -3.47
CA THR A 35 -7.70 25.39 -2.17
C THR A 35 -7.23 24.71 -0.87
N LYS A 36 -6.60 23.54 -0.91
CA LYS A 36 -6.19 22.77 0.27
C LYS A 36 -4.68 22.88 0.53
N VAL A 37 -4.32 23.31 1.74
CA VAL A 37 -2.93 23.38 2.22
C VAL A 37 -2.48 21.98 2.66
N ILE A 38 -1.33 21.54 2.15
CA ILE A 38 -0.74 20.22 2.41
C ILE A 38 0.77 20.33 2.68
N PHE A 39 1.39 19.28 3.21
CA PHE A 39 2.85 19.20 3.28
C PHE A 39 3.46 19.06 1.89
N GLY A 40 4.58 19.76 1.66
CA GLY A 40 5.35 19.72 0.41
C GLY A 40 6.28 18.51 0.30
N GLY A 41 7.09 18.50 -0.78
CA GLY A 41 8.06 17.41 -1.05
C GLY A 41 7.41 16.12 -1.58
N GLU A 42 8.11 14.99 -1.44
CA GLU A 42 7.62 13.69 -1.93
C GLU A 42 6.32 13.24 -1.24
N THR A 43 6.07 13.72 -0.01
CA THR A 43 4.86 13.37 0.74
C THR A 43 3.60 14.03 0.20
N MET A 44 3.68 14.90 -0.82
CA MET A 44 2.51 15.45 -1.50
C MET A 44 1.57 14.35 -2.02
N ARG A 45 2.09 13.17 -2.38
CA ARG A 45 1.29 12.00 -2.80
C ARG A 45 0.42 11.40 -1.69
N PHE A 46 0.69 11.72 -0.44
CA PHE A 46 0.01 11.20 0.76
C PHE A 46 -0.86 12.26 1.47
N TRP A 47 -1.28 13.29 0.73
CA TRP A 47 -2.09 14.40 1.25
C TRP A 47 -3.46 13.99 1.80
N ASP A 48 -3.95 12.81 1.39
CA ASP A 48 -5.22 12.22 1.79
C ASP A 48 -5.16 11.56 3.18
N LEU A 49 -3.97 11.37 3.75
CA LEU A 49 -3.79 10.77 5.06
C LEU A 49 -4.63 11.49 6.12
N ARG A 50 -5.37 10.73 6.93
CA ARG A 50 -6.04 11.22 8.15
C ARG A 50 -5.52 10.43 9.34
N ALA A 51 -4.99 11.14 10.34
CA ALA A 51 -4.41 10.54 11.54
C ALA A 51 -4.79 11.37 12.77
N PRO A 52 -5.08 10.74 13.93
CA PRO A 52 -5.51 11.46 15.13
C PRO A 52 -4.53 12.54 15.62
N TRP A 53 -3.23 12.32 15.43
CA TRP A 53 -2.18 13.27 15.82
C TRP A 53 -2.06 14.46 14.87
N LEU A 54 -2.56 14.37 13.63
CA LEU A 54 -2.49 15.44 12.62
C LEU A 54 -3.81 16.19 12.45
N GLU A 55 -4.93 15.54 12.78
CA GLU A 55 -6.26 16.08 12.56
C GLU A 55 -6.57 17.40 13.30
N PRO A 56 -6.10 17.63 14.54
CA PRO A 56 -6.30 18.91 15.23
C PRO A 56 -5.73 20.13 14.49
N LEU A 57 -4.69 19.91 13.67
CA LEU A 57 -4.01 20.96 12.90
C LEU A 57 -4.67 21.21 11.54
N ARG A 58 -5.72 20.46 11.19
CA ARG A 58 -6.50 20.68 9.98
C ARG A 58 -7.73 21.55 10.24
N GLY A 59 -7.95 22.48 9.32
CA GLY A 59 -9.17 23.29 9.18
C GLY A 59 -9.93 22.97 7.90
N LEU A 60 -10.84 23.87 7.52
CA LEU A 60 -11.69 23.73 6.33
C LEU A 60 -10.88 23.59 5.03
N ASN A 61 -9.76 24.31 4.93
CA ASN A 61 -8.90 24.36 3.76
C ASN A 61 -7.63 23.50 3.92
N GLY A 62 -7.68 22.41 4.67
CA GLY A 62 -6.49 21.57 4.92
C GLY A 62 -5.69 22.03 6.13
N LEU A 63 -4.36 22.02 6.07
CA LEU A 63 -3.51 22.43 7.20
C LEU A 63 -3.69 23.92 7.50
N ASP A 64 -4.03 24.25 8.76
CA ASP A 64 -4.20 25.63 9.19
C ASP A 64 -2.86 26.22 9.66
N LEU A 65 -2.37 27.22 8.92
CA LEU A 65 -1.10 27.90 9.18
C LEU A 65 -1.06 28.59 10.55
N SER A 66 -2.21 29.04 11.07
CA SER A 66 -2.27 29.69 12.38
C SER A 66 -2.08 28.67 13.50
N ARG A 67 -2.70 27.50 13.39
CA ARG A 67 -2.56 26.37 14.33
C ARG A 67 -1.18 25.75 14.27
N LEU A 68 -0.62 25.60 13.08
CA LEU A 68 0.75 25.06 12.92
C LEU A 68 1.80 25.94 13.63
N LYS A 69 1.56 27.25 13.73
CA LYS A 69 2.48 28.18 14.42
C LYS A 69 2.30 28.22 15.95
N LYS A 70 1.15 27.86 16.48
CA LYS A 70 0.77 28.16 17.87
C LYS A 70 0.25 26.99 18.68
N ASP A 71 -0.32 25.99 18.02
CA ASP A 71 -1.14 24.97 18.66
C ASP A 71 -0.53 23.56 18.57
N ILE A 72 0.71 23.43 18.08
CA ILE A 72 1.44 22.16 18.10
C ILE A 72 1.67 21.75 19.57
N GLN A 73 1.21 20.56 19.92
CA GLN A 73 1.39 20.00 21.24
C GLN A 73 2.62 19.08 21.30
N PRO A 74 3.35 19.02 22.44
CA PRO A 74 4.53 18.16 22.57
C PRO A 74 4.27 16.68 22.27
N TRP A 75 3.08 16.17 22.60
CA TRP A 75 2.73 14.78 22.30
C TRP A 75 2.58 14.53 20.79
N GLN A 76 2.17 15.53 20.01
CA GLN A 76 2.08 15.40 18.54
C GLN A 76 3.48 15.33 17.92
N GLU A 77 4.42 16.12 18.44
CA GLU A 77 5.83 16.05 18.06
C GLU A 77 6.44 14.71 18.43
N GLN A 78 6.15 14.19 19.62
CA GLN A 78 6.63 12.87 20.02
C GLN A 78 6.07 11.77 19.10
N CYS A 79 4.77 11.80 18.80
CA CYS A 79 4.16 10.87 17.86
C CYS A 79 4.78 10.97 16.46
N SER A 80 5.07 12.18 15.96
CA SER A 80 5.64 12.33 14.62
C SER A 80 7.09 11.84 14.56
N VAL A 81 7.88 12.10 15.61
CA VAL A 81 9.25 11.59 15.70
C VAL A 81 9.24 10.07 15.76
N GLU A 82 8.40 9.48 16.61
CA GLU A 82 8.27 8.03 16.72
C GLU A 82 7.83 7.39 15.40
N TYR A 83 6.87 7.99 14.69
CA TYR A 83 6.38 7.43 13.43
C TYR A 83 7.35 7.64 12.27
N MET A 84 8.17 8.68 12.31
CA MET A 84 9.26 8.88 11.35
C MET A 84 10.37 7.84 11.54
N THR A 85 10.80 7.59 12.78
CA THR A 85 11.90 6.66 13.07
C THR A 85 11.49 5.19 12.97
N HIS A 86 10.20 4.88 13.15
CA HIS A 86 9.62 3.55 12.92
C HIS A 86 8.92 3.43 11.56
N ALA A 87 9.49 4.08 10.52
CA ALA A 87 8.99 3.96 9.17
C ALA A 87 8.92 2.50 8.69
N LEU A 88 8.03 2.26 7.74
CA LEU A 88 7.72 0.94 7.20
C LEU A 88 8.81 0.38 6.26
N LEU A 89 10.07 0.43 6.66
CA LEU A 89 11.23 0.07 5.84
C LEU A 89 12.17 -0.85 6.62
N GLY A 90 12.59 -1.93 5.97
CA GLY A 90 13.57 -2.85 6.52
C GLY A 90 13.85 -4.02 5.58
N SER A 91 14.95 -4.72 5.84
CA SER A 91 15.44 -5.85 5.05
C SER A 91 14.84 -7.19 5.50
N LEU A 92 15.06 -8.23 4.69
CA LEU A 92 14.60 -9.60 5.00
C LEU A 92 15.23 -10.18 6.28
N ASN A 93 16.48 -9.83 6.59
CA ASN A 93 17.14 -10.25 7.83
C ASN A 93 16.83 -9.33 9.02
N SER A 94 15.78 -8.51 8.92
CA SER A 94 15.28 -7.61 9.95
C SER A 94 16.17 -6.42 10.31
N VAL A 95 17.00 -5.93 9.39
CA VAL A 95 17.67 -4.63 9.54
C VAL A 95 16.68 -3.53 9.18
N GLY A 96 16.35 -2.67 10.14
CA GLY A 96 15.42 -1.55 9.96
C GLY A 96 16.07 -0.37 9.27
N GLY A 97 15.28 0.38 8.50
CA GLY A 97 15.74 1.55 7.75
C GLY A 97 15.75 1.33 6.24
N VAL A 98 16.46 2.21 5.53
CA VAL A 98 16.56 2.16 4.07
C VAL A 98 17.49 1.03 3.62
N ALA A 99 17.47 0.68 2.33
CA ALA A 99 18.28 -0.41 1.79
C ALA A 99 19.80 -0.23 1.96
N THR A 100 20.26 1.01 2.15
CA THR A 100 21.67 1.36 2.39
C THR A 100 22.01 1.53 3.87
N GLU A 101 21.08 1.22 4.78
CA GLU A 101 21.31 1.34 6.22
C GLU A 101 22.31 0.27 6.70
N ILE A 102 23.18 0.65 7.63
CA ILE A 102 24.09 -0.29 8.29
C ILE A 102 23.30 -1.21 9.24
N ASN A 103 23.86 -2.37 9.58
CA ASN A 103 23.22 -3.31 10.52
C ASN A 103 23.27 -2.79 11.97
N ALA A 104 22.37 -1.86 12.30
CA ALA A 104 22.29 -1.20 13.60
C ALA A 104 20.98 -1.47 14.35
N VAL A 105 19.85 -1.45 13.65
CA VAL A 105 18.51 -1.58 14.26
C VAL A 105 17.85 -2.86 13.79
N ASN A 106 17.44 -3.71 14.73
CA ASN A 106 16.66 -4.92 14.43
C ASN A 106 15.15 -4.61 14.44
N TYR A 107 14.62 -4.21 13.29
CA TYR A 107 13.22 -3.80 13.16
C TYR A 107 12.67 -4.04 11.74
N VAL A 108 11.49 -4.66 11.66
CA VAL A 108 10.63 -4.66 10.47
C VAL A 108 9.20 -4.53 10.94
N SER A 109 8.45 -3.59 10.36
CA SER A 109 7.07 -3.35 10.76
C SER A 109 6.20 -4.59 10.59
N SER A 110 5.33 -4.84 11.58
CA SER A 110 4.29 -5.86 11.53
C SER A 110 3.38 -5.70 10.31
N ARG A 111 3.13 -4.47 9.87
CA ARG A 111 2.36 -4.20 8.64
C ARG A 111 3.06 -4.73 7.39
N SER A 112 4.38 -4.61 7.26
CA SER A 112 5.13 -5.18 6.13
C SER A 112 5.06 -6.69 6.10
N ARG A 113 5.20 -7.32 7.28
CA ARG A 113 5.11 -8.78 7.43
C ARG A 113 3.73 -9.27 7.05
N LEU A 114 2.68 -8.65 7.60
CA LEU A 114 1.29 -9.02 7.31
C LEU A 114 0.91 -8.75 5.86
N ALA A 115 1.25 -7.60 5.30
CA ALA A 115 0.93 -7.30 3.90
C ALA A 115 1.58 -8.33 2.96
N THR A 116 2.88 -8.55 3.10
CA THR A 116 3.62 -9.51 2.25
C THR A 116 3.10 -10.94 2.42
N SER A 117 2.81 -11.35 3.66
CA SER A 117 2.29 -12.69 3.95
C SER A 117 0.87 -12.95 3.44
N HIS A 118 0.10 -11.91 3.11
CA HIS A 118 -1.25 -12.06 2.56
C HIS A 118 -1.29 -11.84 1.05
N VAL A 119 -0.45 -10.96 0.50
CA VAL A 119 -0.35 -10.75 -0.95
C VAL A 119 0.14 -12.01 -1.65
N VAL A 120 1.19 -12.66 -1.12
CA VAL A 120 1.76 -13.86 -1.77
C VAL A 120 0.77 -15.02 -1.83
N PRO A 121 0.14 -15.47 -0.71
CA PRO A 121 -0.87 -16.52 -0.77
C PRO A 121 -2.12 -16.08 -1.54
N GLY A 122 -2.55 -14.82 -1.44
CA GLY A 122 -3.70 -14.31 -2.20
C GLY A 122 -3.53 -14.47 -3.70
N PHE A 123 -2.33 -14.19 -4.22
CA PHE A 123 -1.98 -14.46 -5.62
C PHE A 123 -2.06 -15.94 -5.97
N PHE A 124 -1.47 -16.82 -5.14
CA PHE A 124 -1.50 -18.26 -5.41
C PHE A 124 -2.90 -18.87 -5.31
N LEU A 125 -3.76 -18.36 -4.43
CA LEU A 125 -5.16 -18.75 -4.37
C LEU A 125 -5.90 -18.36 -5.65
N PHE A 126 -5.61 -17.19 -6.22
CA PHE A 126 -6.15 -16.79 -7.51
C PHE A 126 -5.67 -17.69 -8.66
N VAL A 127 -4.38 -18.01 -8.70
CA VAL A 127 -3.83 -18.96 -9.68
C VAL A 127 -4.49 -20.34 -9.53
N GLY A 128 -4.64 -20.82 -8.29
CA GLY A 128 -5.34 -22.06 -7.98
C GLY A 128 -6.81 -22.03 -8.42
N TYR A 129 -7.50 -20.92 -8.19
CA TYR A 129 -8.87 -20.71 -8.65
C TYR A 129 -8.99 -20.83 -10.17
N LEU A 130 -8.13 -20.15 -10.94
CA LEU A 130 -8.13 -20.24 -12.40
C LEU A 130 -7.87 -21.66 -12.88
N TRP A 131 -6.86 -22.32 -12.30
CA TRP A 131 -6.51 -23.70 -12.62
C TRP A 131 -7.67 -24.67 -12.38
N HIS A 132 -8.24 -24.66 -11.17
CA HIS A 132 -9.31 -25.56 -10.79
C HIS A 132 -10.61 -25.27 -11.54
N THR A 133 -10.94 -24.00 -11.77
CA THR A 133 -12.13 -23.61 -12.54
C THR A 133 -12.02 -24.02 -14.00
N GLY A 134 -10.85 -23.79 -14.62
CA GLY A 134 -10.57 -24.21 -15.99
C GLY A 134 -10.66 -25.73 -16.15
N ARG A 135 -10.01 -26.48 -15.25
CA ARG A 135 -10.06 -27.95 -15.26
C ARG A 135 -11.46 -28.50 -15.01
N ALA A 136 -12.20 -27.95 -14.04
CA ALA A 136 -13.57 -28.38 -13.74
C ALA A 136 -14.50 -28.19 -14.94
N ARG A 137 -14.34 -27.07 -15.68
CA ARG A 137 -15.08 -26.83 -16.92
C ARG A 137 -14.72 -27.85 -18.00
N ALA A 138 -13.43 -28.06 -18.25
CA ALA A 138 -12.97 -29.04 -19.24
C ALA A 138 -13.44 -30.47 -18.92
N ALA A 139 -13.55 -30.80 -17.62
CA ALA A 139 -14.04 -32.09 -17.15
C ALA A 139 -15.55 -32.27 -17.33
N ALA A 140 -16.33 -31.21 -17.11
CA ALA A 140 -17.76 -31.25 -17.39
C ALA A 140 -18.07 -31.47 -18.87
N THR A 141 -17.16 -31.07 -19.76
CA THR A 141 -17.24 -31.25 -21.22
C THR A 141 -16.39 -32.42 -21.74
N ILE A 142 -15.79 -33.22 -20.84
CA ILE A 142 -15.08 -34.49 -21.14
C ILE A 142 -13.90 -34.31 -22.14
N PHE A 143 -13.21 -33.18 -22.10
CA PHE A 143 -11.97 -32.98 -22.86
C PHE A 143 -10.77 -32.67 -21.96
N GLU A 144 -10.88 -32.85 -20.62
CA GLU A 144 -9.79 -32.50 -19.71
C GLU A 144 -8.52 -33.33 -19.91
N LYS A 145 -8.63 -34.49 -20.56
CA LYS A 145 -7.52 -35.41 -20.84
C LYS A 145 -6.92 -35.24 -22.24
N GLY A 146 -7.46 -34.34 -23.05
CA GLY A 146 -7.02 -34.11 -24.42
C GLY A 146 -8.17 -34.11 -25.43
N ILE A 147 -7.81 -33.91 -26.69
CA ILE A 147 -8.73 -33.87 -27.83
C ILE A 147 -8.86 -35.28 -28.41
N ASP A 148 -10.07 -35.69 -28.77
CA ASP A 148 -10.32 -36.92 -29.50
C ASP A 148 -9.71 -36.84 -30.91
N ARG A 149 -8.91 -37.84 -31.28
CA ARG A 149 -8.24 -37.90 -32.59
C ARG A 149 -9.21 -38.23 -33.73
N ASP A 150 -10.34 -38.87 -33.41
CA ASP A 150 -11.35 -39.23 -34.40
C ASP A 150 -12.40 -38.12 -34.58
N PHE A 151 -12.54 -37.23 -33.59
CA PHE A 151 -13.54 -36.15 -33.58
C PHE A 151 -12.92 -34.79 -33.17
N GLU A 152 -12.05 -34.26 -34.02
CA GLU A 152 -11.42 -32.96 -33.80
C GLU A 152 -12.35 -31.80 -34.22
N LEU A 153 -12.86 -31.06 -33.22
CA LEU A 153 -13.91 -30.05 -33.39
C LEU A 153 -13.50 -28.87 -34.31
N VAL A 154 -12.20 -28.53 -34.36
CA VAL A 154 -11.67 -27.47 -35.23
C VAL A 154 -11.78 -27.84 -36.72
N LEU A 155 -11.65 -29.13 -37.07
CA LEU A 155 -11.75 -29.59 -38.46
C LEU A 155 -13.18 -29.49 -39.03
N LEU A 156 -14.19 -29.39 -38.15
CA LEU A 156 -15.58 -29.19 -38.52
C LEU A 156 -15.96 -27.70 -38.70
N MET A 157 -15.10 -26.78 -38.26
CA MET A 157 -15.37 -25.34 -38.36
C MET A 157 -15.00 -24.80 -39.75
N THR A 158 -15.73 -23.78 -40.21
CA THR A 158 -15.39 -23.06 -41.44
C THR A 158 -14.06 -22.31 -41.25
N PRO A 159 -13.13 -22.35 -42.21
CA PRO A 159 -11.86 -21.64 -42.11
C PRO A 159 -12.09 -20.13 -41.99
N LEU A 160 -11.32 -19.49 -41.10
CA LEU A 160 -11.26 -18.03 -41.00
C LEU A 160 -10.33 -17.52 -42.12
N ASN A 161 -10.88 -17.24 -43.30
CA ASN A 161 -10.15 -16.49 -44.31
C ASN A 161 -10.01 -15.03 -43.84
N LEU A 162 -8.79 -14.64 -43.47
CA LEU A 162 -8.38 -13.23 -43.39
C LEU A 162 -7.93 -12.75 -44.78
N ASP A 163 -8.81 -12.89 -45.76
CA ASP A 163 -8.63 -12.27 -47.08
C ASP A 163 -9.44 -10.96 -47.09
N ASN A 164 -8.84 -9.92 -46.54
CA ASN A 164 -9.11 -8.50 -46.81
C ASN A 164 -7.81 -7.71 -46.64
#